data_AF-A0A9D1G7S0-F1
#
_entry.id   AF-A0A9D1G7S0-F1
#
_cell.length_a   1.000
_cell.length_b   1.000
_cell.length_c   1.000
_cell.angle_alpha   90.00
_cell.angle_beta   90.00
_cell.angle_gamma   90.00
#
_symmetry.space_group_name_H-M   'P 1'
#
loop_
_entity.id
_entity.type
_entity.pdbx_description
1 polymer ?
#
loop_
_entity_poly.entity_id
_entity_poly.type
_entity_poly.pdbx_seq_one_letter_code
_entity_poly.pdbx_strand_id
1 'polypeptide(L)'
;MSKKVKVGGLFVLCLMMITGCSQNNSATANSSNSNSTNSSSIPSLPNESTNSSSSSNEPEPIPYYTYRFYDAYNTIIKEDTIQEGEPIIPPENNQEKKKTDQYSYQFVKWSLDDFSAITKNEDIYPIYN
;
A
#
# COMPACT_ATOMS: atom_id res chain seq x y z
N MET A 1 14.58 -6.04 -43.30
CA MET A 1 14.18 -6.87 -42.13
C MET A 1 15.14 -6.63 -40.99
N SER A 2 14.77 -5.83 -40.00
CA SER A 2 15.58 -5.67 -38.78
C SER A 2 14.75 -6.16 -37.60
N LYS A 3 15.08 -7.37 -37.14
CA LYS A 3 14.47 -8.00 -35.97
C LYS A 3 15.03 -7.31 -34.73
N LYS A 4 14.21 -6.57 -33.99
CA LYS A 4 14.57 -6.11 -32.65
C LYS A 4 14.17 -7.19 -31.65
N VAL A 5 15.15 -7.92 -31.15
CA VAL A 5 15.00 -8.83 -30.02
C VAL A 5 14.91 -7.95 -28.77
N LYS A 6 13.76 -7.96 -28.09
CA LYS A 6 13.62 -7.35 -26.76
C LYS A 6 13.61 -8.49 -25.74
N VAL A 7 14.79 -8.76 -25.18
CA VAL A 7 14.94 -9.45 -23.90
C VAL A 7 14.49 -8.46 -22.84
N GLY A 8 13.52 -8.83 -22.00
CA GLY A 8 13.12 -7.98 -20.89
C GLY A 8 12.00 -8.60 -20.07
N GLY A 9 12.29 -8.81 -18.79
CA GLY A 9 11.27 -8.98 -17.75
C GLY A 9 11.07 -10.42 -17.30
N LEU A 10 11.94 -10.88 -16.41
CA LEU A 10 11.66 -12.00 -15.53
C LEU A 10 10.44 -11.63 -14.67
N PHE A 11 9.26 -12.13 -15.05
CA PHE A 11 8.03 -12.03 -14.27
C PHE A 11 8.17 -12.87 -13.00
N VAL A 12 8.57 -12.23 -11.90
CA VAL A 12 8.54 -12.83 -10.57
C VAL A 12 7.11 -12.71 -10.04
N LEU A 13 6.25 -13.65 -10.44
CA LEU A 13 4.99 -13.93 -9.75
C LEU A 13 5.34 -14.60 -8.41
N CYS A 14 5.60 -13.80 -7.38
CA CYS A 14 5.78 -14.31 -6.03
C CYS A 14 4.41 -14.75 -5.49
N LEU A 15 4.13 -16.04 -5.64
CA LEU A 15 2.96 -16.73 -5.12
C LEU A 15 3.17 -17.02 -3.62
N MET A 16 2.98 -16.02 -2.77
CA MET A 16 2.96 -16.21 -1.31
C MET A 16 1.53 -16.54 -0.87
N MET A 17 1.24 -17.84 -0.85
CA MET A 17 0.16 -18.40 -0.05
C MET A 17 0.45 -18.11 1.43
N ILE A 18 -0.41 -17.36 2.11
CA ILE A 18 -0.43 -17.34 3.57
C ILE A 18 -1.79 -17.83 4.03
N THR A 19 -1.83 -19.12 4.38
CA THR A 19 -2.80 -19.68 5.31
C THR A 19 -2.43 -19.21 6.71
N GLY A 20 -3.35 -18.55 7.41
CA GLY A 20 -3.19 -18.22 8.82
C GLY A 20 -4.49 -17.66 9.39
N CYS A 21 -5.11 -18.41 10.29
CA CYS A 21 -6.48 -18.28 10.74
C CYS A 21 -6.85 -16.90 11.32
N SER A 22 -8.05 -16.42 10.95
CA SER A 22 -8.69 -15.24 11.53
C SER A 22 -9.41 -15.59 12.84
N GLN A 23 -9.02 -14.86 13.89
CA GLN A 23 -9.81 -14.22 14.96
C GLN A 23 -11.09 -14.91 15.44
N ASN A 24 -11.29 -15.02 16.76
CA ASN A 24 -12.13 -14.05 17.49
C ASN A 24 -12.38 -14.36 18.98
N ASN A 25 -12.17 -13.31 19.77
CA ASN A 25 -13.01 -12.82 20.88
C ASN A 25 -13.04 -13.61 22.20
N SER A 26 -12.17 -13.16 23.11
CA SER A 26 -12.40 -13.18 24.55
C SER A 26 -13.67 -12.39 24.90
N ALA A 27 -14.74 -13.09 25.26
CA ALA A 27 -15.85 -12.54 26.03
C ALA A 27 -15.84 -13.15 27.44
N THR A 28 -15.38 -12.36 28.40
CA THR A 28 -15.49 -12.64 29.83
C THR A 28 -16.97 -12.59 30.24
N ALA A 29 -17.52 -13.74 30.65
CA ALA A 29 -18.76 -13.82 31.42
C ALA A 29 -18.43 -14.34 32.83
N ASN A 30 -19.06 -13.71 33.82
CA ASN A 30 -18.68 -13.68 35.22
C ASN A 30 -19.33 -14.82 36.06
N SER A 31 -18.77 -15.04 37.25
CA SER A 31 -19.24 -15.90 38.38
C SER A 31 -19.02 -17.42 38.20
N SER A 32 -18.40 -18.15 39.15
CA SER A 32 -18.74 -18.16 40.58
C SER A 32 -17.56 -18.52 41.49
N ASN A 33 -17.42 -17.71 42.54
CA ASN A 33 -17.06 -17.97 43.93
C ASN A 33 -16.53 -19.37 44.34
N SER A 34 -15.35 -19.40 44.97
CA SER A 34 -15.01 -20.31 46.09
C SER A 34 -13.73 -19.82 46.80
N ASN A 35 -13.89 -19.47 48.08
CA ASN A 35 -12.85 -19.01 49.01
C ASN A 35 -11.82 -20.09 49.37
N SER A 36 -10.58 -19.67 49.63
CA SER A 36 -9.70 -20.23 50.67
C SER A 36 -8.48 -19.33 50.93
N THR A 37 -8.48 -18.66 52.10
CA THR A 37 -7.38 -18.34 53.06
C THR A 37 -5.92 -18.67 52.64
N ASN A 38 -4.88 -17.87 52.90
CA ASN A 38 -4.55 -17.05 54.07
C ASN A 38 -3.26 -16.22 53.84
N SER A 39 -3.03 -15.21 54.71
CA SER A 39 -1.73 -14.58 55.06
C SER A 39 -1.19 -13.51 54.10
N SER A 40 -0.66 -12.34 54.48
CA SER A 40 -0.64 -11.49 55.69
C SER A 40 0.32 -10.33 55.37
N SER A 41 -0.02 -9.11 55.82
CA SER A 41 0.88 -7.95 56.04
C SER A 41 1.15 -6.98 54.87
N ILE A 42 0.63 -5.75 55.01
CA ILE A 42 1.07 -4.52 54.33
C ILE A 42 2.01 -3.76 55.28
N PRO A 43 3.09 -3.13 54.77
CA PRO A 43 3.24 -1.69 54.98
C PRO A 43 3.60 -0.93 53.68
N SER A 44 3.00 0.24 53.54
CA SER A 44 3.14 1.23 52.46
C SER A 44 4.45 2.03 52.50
N LEU A 45 5.00 2.39 51.34
CA LEU A 45 5.98 3.48 51.14
C LEU A 45 5.70 4.23 49.82
N PRO A 46 6.19 5.47 49.66
CA PRO A 46 5.47 6.57 49.03
C PRO A 46 5.63 6.63 47.49
N ASN A 47 4.74 7.43 46.90
CA ASN A 47 4.78 7.85 45.51
C ASN A 47 6.14 8.48 45.14
N GLU A 48 6.65 8.16 43.96
CA GLU A 48 7.29 9.15 43.12
C GLU A 48 6.90 8.92 41.67
N SER A 49 6.42 10.00 41.05
CA SER A 49 6.18 10.10 39.63
C SER A 49 7.49 9.92 38.88
N THR A 50 7.59 8.87 38.10
CA THR A 50 8.28 8.98 36.83
C THR A 50 7.32 8.45 35.80
N ASN A 51 6.56 9.39 35.21
CA ASN A 51 5.88 9.15 33.96
C ASN A 51 6.99 8.91 32.94
N SER A 52 7.48 7.67 32.91
CA SER A 52 8.39 7.19 31.89
C SER A 52 7.59 7.24 30.61
N SER A 53 7.72 8.36 29.89
CA SER A 53 7.44 8.39 28.47
C SER A 53 8.35 7.33 27.85
N SER A 54 7.83 6.11 27.79
CA SER A 54 8.36 5.03 26.97
C SER A 54 8.25 5.52 25.54
N SER A 55 9.25 6.29 25.13
CA SER A 55 9.59 6.52 23.74
C SER A 55 10.06 5.16 23.22
N SER A 56 9.10 4.31 22.87
CA SER A 56 9.34 3.11 22.10
C SER A 56 9.98 3.54 20.78
N ASN A 57 11.28 3.29 20.63
CA ASN A 57 12.01 3.53 19.38
C ASN A 57 11.72 2.42 18.37
N GLU A 58 10.44 2.10 18.13
CA GLU A 58 10.06 1.18 17.06
C GLU A 58 9.87 1.99 15.77
N PRO A 59 10.54 1.61 14.65
CA PRO A 59 10.24 2.23 13.37
C PRO A 59 8.81 1.85 12.95
N GLU A 60 7.97 2.85 12.75
CA GLU A 60 6.65 2.66 12.14
C GLU A 60 6.80 1.95 10.77
N PRO A 61 5.92 1.00 10.44
CA PRO A 61 5.97 0.33 9.15
C PRO A 61 5.71 1.34 8.01
N ILE A 62 6.48 1.24 6.93
CA ILE A 62 6.31 2.13 5.76
C ILE A 62 5.13 1.61 4.91
N PRO A 63 4.15 2.45 4.57
CA PRO A 63 2.98 2.02 3.81
C PRO A 63 3.31 1.72 2.34
N TYR A 64 2.42 0.96 1.70
CA TYR A 64 2.47 0.63 0.27
C TYR A 64 1.25 1.18 -0.45
N TYR A 65 1.45 1.59 -1.70
CA TYR A 65 0.42 2.14 -2.56
C TYR A 65 0.42 1.52 -3.95
N THR A 66 -0.77 1.37 -4.52
CA THR A 66 -0.97 0.82 -5.86
C THR A 66 -1.21 1.95 -6.85
N TYR A 67 -0.52 1.92 -8.00
CA TYR A 67 -0.80 2.82 -9.11
C TYR A 67 -1.24 2.06 -10.36
N ARG A 68 -2.13 2.66 -11.13
CA ARG A 68 -2.70 2.08 -12.36
C ARG A 68 -2.66 3.09 -13.49
N PHE A 69 -1.96 2.74 -14.56
CA PHE A 69 -2.05 3.48 -15.82
C PHE A 69 -3.14 2.88 -16.69
N TYR A 70 -3.97 3.75 -17.25
CA TYR A 70 -5.04 3.40 -18.16
C TYR A 70 -4.72 3.85 -19.60
N ASP A 71 -5.34 3.22 -20.58
CA ASP A 71 -5.35 3.70 -21.96
C ASP A 71 -6.51 4.68 -22.25
N ALA A 72 -6.65 5.07 -23.53
CA ALA A 72 -7.74 5.92 -24.01
C ALA A 72 -9.16 5.33 -23.86
N TYR A 73 -9.25 4.02 -23.60
CA TYR A 73 -10.48 3.23 -23.54
C TYR A 73 -10.73 2.69 -22.13
N ASN A 74 -10.08 3.25 -21.11
CA ASN A 74 -10.19 2.85 -19.71
C ASN A 74 -9.74 1.41 -19.42
N THR A 75 -8.82 0.87 -20.22
CA THR A 75 -8.16 -0.42 -19.98
C THR A 75 -6.87 -0.21 -19.19
N ILE A 76 -6.64 -1.00 -18.15
CA ILE A 76 -5.37 -0.97 -17.40
C ILE A 76 -4.26 -1.53 -18.29
N ILE A 77 -3.19 -0.75 -18.46
CA ILE A 77 -2.01 -1.11 -19.26
C ILE A 77 -0.76 -1.34 -18.41
N LYS A 78 -0.76 -0.81 -17.18
CA LYS A 78 0.28 -1.03 -16.18
C LYS A 78 -0.32 -0.89 -14.79
N GLU A 79 -0.03 -1.83 -13.92
CA GLU A 79 -0.38 -1.81 -12.51
C GLU A 79 0.81 -2.32 -11.71
N ASP A 80 1.12 -1.65 -10.60
CA ASP A 80 2.17 -2.08 -9.68
C ASP A 80 1.90 -1.54 -8.27
N THR A 81 2.56 -2.13 -7.27
CA THR A 81 2.51 -1.69 -5.87
C THR A 81 3.91 -1.35 -5.40
N ILE A 82 4.07 -0.12 -4.90
CA ILE A 82 5.36 0.41 -4.45
C ILE A 82 5.26 0.94 -3.02
N GLN A 83 6.40 1.03 -2.35
CA GLN A 83 6.49 1.65 -1.04
C GLN A 83 6.29 3.16 -1.15
N GLU A 84 5.72 3.79 -0.13
CA GLU A 84 5.61 5.26 -0.06
C GLU A 84 6.96 5.93 -0.32
N GLY A 85 6.94 6.98 -1.13
CA GLY A 85 8.13 7.77 -1.46
C GLY A 85 8.99 7.20 -2.60
N GLU A 86 8.69 5.98 -3.10
CA GLU A 86 9.39 5.44 -4.26
C GLU A 86 8.86 6.08 -5.57
N PRO A 87 9.73 6.30 -6.57
CA PRO A 87 9.33 6.84 -7.85
C PRO A 87 8.62 5.80 -8.71
N ILE A 88 7.70 6.26 -9.56
CA ILE A 88 7.04 5.41 -10.56
C ILE A 88 7.52 5.76 -11.96
N ILE A 89 7.60 4.74 -12.82
CA ILE A 89 8.07 4.89 -14.19
C ILE A 89 6.86 4.82 -15.13
N PRO A 90 6.49 5.91 -15.82
CA PRO A 90 5.40 5.87 -16.81
C PRO A 90 5.73 4.93 -17.97
N PRO A 91 4.73 4.29 -18.60
CA PRO A 91 4.98 3.46 -19.77
C PRO A 91 5.47 4.30 -20.97
N GLU A 92 6.42 3.75 -21.73
CA GLU A 92 6.99 4.40 -22.93
C GLU A 92 5.93 4.50 -24.04
N ASN A 93 5.33 5.69 -24.17
CA ASN A 93 4.83 6.31 -25.40
C ASN A 93 4.07 5.37 -26.37
N ASN A 94 2.83 5.01 -26.04
CA ASN A 94 1.90 4.45 -27.03
C ASN A 94 0.41 4.71 -26.70
N GLN A 95 0.11 5.82 -26.05
CA GLN A 95 -1.29 6.22 -25.82
C GLN A 95 -1.89 6.79 -27.10
N GLU A 96 -2.15 5.88 -28.04
CA GLU A 96 -2.80 6.15 -29.30
C GLU A 96 -4.31 6.10 -29.11
N LYS A 97 -4.96 7.24 -29.30
CA LYS A 97 -6.41 7.31 -29.41
C LYS A 97 -6.79 7.35 -30.89
N LYS A 98 -7.65 6.43 -31.33
CA LYS A 98 -8.11 6.39 -32.72
C LYS A 98 -8.73 7.74 -33.12
N LYS A 99 -8.17 8.37 -34.15
CA LYS A 99 -8.75 9.55 -34.80
C LYS A 99 -10.01 9.17 -35.56
N THR A 100 -10.91 10.14 -35.73
CA THR A 100 -12.06 10.05 -36.63
C THR A 100 -11.90 11.04 -37.77
N ASP A 101 -12.84 11.05 -38.73
CA ASP A 101 -12.80 12.00 -39.85
C ASP A 101 -12.90 13.47 -39.41
N GLN A 102 -13.40 13.73 -38.20
CA GLN A 102 -13.63 15.08 -37.66
C GLN A 102 -12.70 15.47 -36.51
N TYR A 103 -12.03 14.50 -35.88
CA TYR A 103 -11.22 14.74 -34.67
C TYR A 103 -9.91 13.96 -34.70
N SER A 104 -8.81 14.68 -34.50
CA SER A 104 -7.50 14.12 -34.15
C SER A 104 -7.26 14.27 -32.65
N TYR A 105 -6.55 13.30 -32.06
CA TYR A 105 -6.14 13.35 -30.66
C TYR A 105 -4.63 13.19 -30.61
N GLN A 106 -3.93 14.10 -29.95
CA GLN A 106 -2.50 13.92 -29.65
C GLN A 106 -2.32 13.80 -28.14
N PHE A 107 -1.60 12.76 -27.73
CA PHE A 107 -1.24 12.57 -26.32
C PHE A 107 -0.40 13.76 -25.85
N VAL A 108 -0.84 14.40 -24.77
CA VAL A 108 -0.17 15.56 -24.17
C VAL A 108 0.66 15.11 -22.99
N LYS A 109 0.01 14.45 -22.02
CA LYS A 109 0.63 13.99 -20.78
C LYS A 109 -0.28 12.99 -20.06
N TRP A 110 0.23 12.43 -18.99
CA TRP A 110 -0.56 11.71 -18.00
C TRP A 110 -1.30 12.67 -17.05
N SER A 111 -2.35 12.18 -16.40
CA SER A 111 -3.13 12.96 -15.42
C SER A 111 -2.37 13.23 -14.13
N LEU A 112 -1.36 12.42 -13.82
CA LEU A 112 -0.44 12.65 -12.71
C LEU A 112 0.74 13.50 -13.18
N ASP A 113 1.01 14.58 -12.45
CA ASP A 113 2.06 15.55 -12.78
C ASP A 113 3.42 15.21 -12.16
N ASP A 114 3.43 14.48 -11.04
CA ASP A 114 4.64 14.10 -10.31
C ASP A 114 4.73 12.57 -10.17
N PHE A 115 5.84 12.02 -10.66
CA PHE A 115 6.14 10.59 -10.62
C PHE A 115 7.27 10.25 -9.64
N SER A 116 7.76 11.22 -8.87
CA SER A 116 8.90 11.04 -7.96
C SER A 116 8.52 10.32 -6.67
N ALA A 117 7.28 10.46 -6.21
CA ALA A 117 6.74 9.79 -5.04
C ALA A 117 5.21 9.74 -5.10
N ILE A 118 4.61 8.64 -4.65
CA ILE A 118 3.18 8.55 -4.38
C ILE A 118 2.93 8.29 -2.89
N THR A 119 1.89 8.91 -2.36
CA THR A 119 1.48 8.80 -0.94
C THR A 119 0.05 8.26 -0.80
N LYS A 120 -0.53 7.78 -1.91
CA LYS A 120 -1.86 7.18 -1.99
C LYS A 120 -1.96 6.35 -3.27
N ASN A 121 -3.03 5.57 -3.37
CA ASN A 121 -3.34 4.86 -4.62
C ASN A 121 -3.69 5.86 -5.73
N GLU A 122 -3.14 5.65 -6.92
CA GLU A 122 -3.29 6.57 -8.04
C GLU A 122 -3.83 5.88 -9.30
N ASP A 123 -4.86 6.50 -9.89
CA ASP A 123 -5.41 6.12 -11.20
C ASP A 123 -5.02 7.18 -12.22
N ILE A 124 -4.20 6.76 -13.19
CA ILE A 124 -3.47 7.65 -14.08
C ILE A 124 -3.98 7.47 -15.50
N TYR A 125 -4.56 8.55 -16.06
CA TYR A 125 -5.20 8.55 -17.38
C TYR A 125 -4.43 9.43 -18.37
N PRO A 126 -4.47 9.12 -19.67
CA PRO A 126 -3.87 9.96 -20.70
C PRO A 126 -4.75 11.18 -21.00
N ILE A 127 -4.12 12.35 -21.11
CA ILE A 127 -4.74 13.62 -21.51
C ILE A 127 -4.39 13.89 -22.98
N TYR A 128 -5.38 14.31 -23.76
CA TYR A 128 -5.25 14.59 -25.20
C TYR A 128 -5.61 16.05 -25.53
N ASN A 129 -5.02 16.57 -26.60
CA ASN A 129 -5.43 17.80 -27.28
C ASN A 129 -6.09 17.52 -28.64
#